data_AF-A0A3N9UY45-F1
#
_entry.id   AF-A0A3N9UY45-F1
#
_cell.length_a   1.000
_cell.length_b   1.000
_cell.length_c   1.000
_cell.angle_alpha   90.00
_cell.angle_beta   90.00
_cell.angle_gamma   90.00
#
_symmetry.space_group_name_H-M   'P 1'
#
loop_
_entity.id
_entity.type
_entity.pdbx_description
1 polymer ?
#
loop_
_entity_poly.entity_id
_entity_poly.type
_entity_poly.pdbx_seq_one_letter_code
_entity_poly.pdbx_strand_id
1 'polypeptide(L)'
;MAEKSGVNVIRSIFELLVLLAALGVIFGGLALIIFFSPWFYTTLNKLLALDIRFAIELLGFLVIAAIIVLLSALTVYSKNIVHSALYLLGSFAGVAALYIMLNAPFVGVAQILVYIGAVGVLILFAVMLTKKTIVEESHGEI
;
A
#
# COMPACT_ATOMS: atom_id res chain seq x y z
N MET A 1 23.62 19.10 -39.32
CA MET A 1 23.24 18.41 -38.06
C MET A 1 21.74 18.53 -37.71
N ALA A 2 20.89 19.25 -38.46
CA ALA A 2 19.47 19.48 -38.11
C ALA A 2 18.48 18.38 -38.58
N GLU A 3 18.90 17.46 -39.45
CA GLU A 3 18.00 16.49 -40.09
C GLU A 3 17.62 15.30 -39.20
N LYS A 4 18.48 14.92 -38.22
CA LYS A 4 18.17 13.85 -37.26
C LYS A 4 17.07 14.20 -36.24
N SER A 5 16.67 15.47 -36.14
CA SER A 5 15.68 15.92 -35.16
C SER A 5 14.25 15.50 -35.53
N GLY A 6 13.86 15.67 -36.80
CA GLY A 6 12.50 15.40 -37.26
C GLY A 6 12.08 13.94 -37.12
N VAL A 7 13.00 13.00 -37.43
CA VAL A 7 12.74 11.56 -37.34
C VAL A 7 12.56 11.10 -35.89
N ASN A 8 13.32 11.66 -34.96
CA ASN A 8 13.19 11.34 -33.54
C ASN A 8 11.90 11.88 -32.94
N VAL A 9 11.43 13.05 -33.40
CA VAL A 9 10.14 13.62 -32.97
C VAL A 9 8.97 12.76 -33.46
N ILE A 10 9.01 12.31 -34.72
CA ILE A 10 7.98 11.41 -35.27
C ILE A 10 7.97 10.09 -34.51
N ARG A 11 9.15 9.53 -34.18
CA ARG A 11 9.27 8.31 -33.39
C ARG A 11 8.74 8.50 -31.96
N SER A 12 9.02 9.62 -31.31
CA SER A 12 8.50 9.93 -29.96
C SER A 12 6.99 10.13 -29.94
N ILE A 13 6.40 10.78 -30.95
CA ILE A 13 4.94 10.93 -31.06
C ILE A 13 4.28 9.56 -31.28
N PHE A 14 4.88 8.70 -32.10
CA PHE A 14 4.38 7.35 -32.32
C PHE A 14 4.45 6.49 -31.05
N GLU A 15 5.59 6.50 -30.34
CA GLU A 15 5.75 5.84 -29.03
C GLU A 15 4.76 6.38 -27.99
N LEU A 16 4.53 7.70 -27.96
CA LEU A 16 3.55 8.32 -27.06
C LEU A 16 2.12 7.87 -27.38
N LEU A 17 1.77 7.76 -28.67
CA LEU A 17 0.46 7.30 -29.13
C LEU A 17 0.25 5.82 -28.80
N VAL A 18 1.28 4.99 -28.98
CA VAL A 18 1.30 3.58 -28.58
C VAL A 18 1.16 3.42 -27.06
N LEU A 19 1.83 4.26 -26.26
CA LEU A 19 1.68 4.27 -24.81
C LEU A 19 0.28 4.70 -24.37
N LEU A 20 -0.32 5.69 -25.02
CA LEU A 20 -1.68 6.15 -24.72
C LEU A 20 -2.72 5.07 -25.05
N ALA A 21 -2.52 4.34 -26.16
CA ALA A 21 -3.33 3.18 -26.52
C ALA A 21 -3.13 2.01 -25.54
N ALA A 22 -1.89 1.74 -25.12
CA ALA A 22 -1.58 0.70 -24.13
C ALA A 22 -2.21 1.01 -22.76
N LEU A 23 -2.21 2.28 -22.33
CA LEU A 23 -2.96 2.71 -21.15
C LEU A 23 -4.46 2.40 -21.28
N GLY A 24 -5.04 2.70 -22.46
CA GLY A 24 -6.45 2.41 -22.74
C GLY A 24 -6.79 0.91 -22.68
N VAL A 25 -5.88 0.04 -23.14
CA VAL A 25 -6.05 -1.42 -23.11
C VAL A 25 -5.90 -1.99 -21.69
N ILE A 26 -4.95 -1.49 -20.90
CA ILE A 26 -4.75 -1.89 -19.49
C ILE A 26 -5.98 -1.48 -18.65
N PHE A 27 -6.53 -0.29 -18.87
CA PHE A 27 -7.79 0.13 -18.25
C PHE A 27 -9.01 -0.61 -18.82
N GLY A 28 -9.04 -0.90 -20.12
CA GLY A 28 -10.19 -1.51 -20.81
C GLY A 28 -10.44 -2.96 -20.45
N GLY A 29 -9.39 -3.77 -20.28
CA GLY A 29 -9.54 -5.17 -19.86
C GLY A 29 -10.06 -5.30 -18.43
N LEU A 30 -9.52 -4.48 -17.51
CA LEU A 30 -9.98 -4.42 -16.12
C LEU A 30 -11.38 -3.80 -16.03
N ALA A 31 -11.68 -2.78 -16.83
CA ALA A 31 -12.99 -2.16 -16.90
C ALA A 31 -14.05 -3.13 -17.42
N LEU A 32 -13.77 -3.98 -18.41
CA LEU A 32 -14.74 -5.00 -18.85
C LEU A 32 -15.05 -6.02 -17.75
N ILE A 33 -14.04 -6.45 -16.99
CA ILE A 33 -14.23 -7.38 -15.85
C ILE A 33 -15.02 -6.70 -14.73
N ILE A 34 -14.73 -5.44 -14.42
CA ILE A 34 -15.42 -4.68 -13.38
C ILE A 34 -16.85 -4.37 -13.82
N PHE A 35 -17.04 -3.76 -14.99
CA PHE A 35 -18.35 -3.34 -15.49
C PHE A 35 -19.29 -4.52 -15.69
N PHE A 36 -18.82 -5.67 -16.17
CA PHE A 36 -19.66 -6.85 -16.38
C PHE A 36 -19.83 -7.70 -15.11
N SER A 37 -19.21 -7.32 -14.00
CA SER A 37 -19.35 -8.04 -12.76
C SER A 37 -20.66 -7.70 -12.03
N PRO A 38 -21.38 -8.71 -11.51
CA PRO A 38 -22.57 -8.50 -10.66
C PRO A 38 -22.33 -7.55 -9.48
N TRP A 39 -21.13 -7.53 -8.89
CA TRP A 39 -20.84 -6.64 -7.76
C TRP A 39 -20.80 -5.17 -8.19
N PHE A 40 -20.36 -4.84 -9.42
CA PHE A 40 -20.20 -3.46 -9.84
C PHE A 40 -21.53 -2.74 -9.94
N TYR A 41 -22.52 -3.38 -10.57
CA TYR A 41 -23.87 -2.81 -10.65
C TYR A 41 -24.50 -2.68 -9.27
N THR A 42 -24.28 -3.64 -8.37
CA THR A 42 -24.83 -3.56 -7.02
C THR A 42 -24.13 -2.49 -6.17
N THR A 43 -22.82 -2.32 -6.30
CA THR A 43 -22.07 -1.25 -5.67
C THR A 43 -22.47 0.12 -6.23
N LEU A 44 -22.62 0.24 -7.55
CA LEU A 44 -23.01 1.48 -8.21
C LEU A 44 -24.45 1.88 -7.86
N ASN A 45 -25.38 0.91 -7.80
CA ASN A 45 -26.74 1.14 -7.34
C ASN A 45 -26.79 1.54 -5.86
N LYS A 46 -25.95 0.94 -5.00
CA LYS A 46 -25.82 1.36 -3.59
C LYS A 46 -25.25 2.77 -3.45
N LEU A 47 -24.24 3.10 -4.27
CA LEU A 47 -23.65 4.44 -4.32
C LEU A 47 -24.65 5.49 -4.83
N LEU A 48 -25.39 5.18 -5.88
CA LEU A 48 -26.34 6.08 -6.53
C LEU A 48 -27.65 6.22 -5.74
N ALA A 49 -28.05 5.18 -5.01
CA ALA A 49 -29.14 5.22 -4.03
C ALA A 49 -28.73 5.91 -2.71
N LEU A 50 -27.52 6.47 -2.63
CA LEU A 50 -26.95 7.11 -1.45
C LEU A 50 -27.11 6.26 -0.17
N ASP A 51 -26.86 4.94 -0.28
CA ASP A 51 -26.99 4.02 0.84
C ASP A 51 -26.02 4.40 1.96
N ILE A 52 -26.58 4.84 3.09
CA ILE A 52 -25.83 5.33 4.24
C ILE A 52 -24.92 4.24 4.84
N ARG A 53 -25.32 2.96 4.75
CA ARG A 53 -24.54 1.85 5.31
C ARG A 53 -23.26 1.65 4.52
N PHE A 54 -23.39 1.62 3.19
CA PHE A 54 -22.25 1.51 2.30
C PHE A 54 -21.29 2.70 2.44
N ALA A 55 -21.83 3.92 2.61
CA ALA A 55 -21.02 5.11 2.81
C ALA A 55 -20.17 5.04 4.10
N ILE A 56 -20.75 4.56 5.20
CA ILE A 56 -20.03 4.40 6.48
C ILE A 56 -18.92 3.34 6.36
N GLU A 57 -19.21 2.20 5.74
CA GLU A 57 -18.22 1.15 5.49
C GLU A 57 -17.07 1.65 4.61
N LEU A 58 -17.39 2.37 3.52
CA LEU A 58 -16.39 2.94 2.63
C LEU A 58 -15.53 4.00 3.33
N LEU A 59 -16.13 4.87 4.14
CA LEU A 59 -15.40 5.86 4.92
C LEU A 59 -14.48 5.18 5.95
N GLY A 60 -14.96 4.17 6.67
CA GLY A 60 -14.14 3.38 7.59
C GLY A 60 -12.94 2.74 6.90
N PHE A 61 -13.16 2.16 5.72
CA PHE A 61 -12.10 1.56 4.90
C PHE A 61 -11.07 2.62 4.50
N LEU A 62 -11.52 3.76 3.98
CA LEU A 62 -10.65 4.82 3.48
C LEU A 62 -9.79 5.41 4.59
N VAL A 63 -10.36 5.63 5.77
CA VAL A 63 -9.62 6.14 6.94
C VAL A 63 -8.54 5.15 7.37
N ILE A 64 -8.89 3.86 7.51
CA ILE A 64 -7.92 2.83 7.91
C ILE A 64 -6.83 2.67 6.84
N ALA A 65 -7.21 2.64 5.56
CA ALA A 65 -6.27 2.54 4.45
C ALA A 65 -5.31 3.73 4.41
N ALA A 66 -5.81 4.95 4.59
CA ALA A 66 -4.98 6.16 4.66
C ALA A 66 -3.97 6.09 5.83
N ILE A 67 -4.41 5.60 7.00
CA ILE A 67 -3.53 5.41 8.16
C ILE A 67 -2.44 4.37 7.86
N ILE A 68 -2.78 3.24 7.22
CA ILE A 68 -1.80 2.20 6.85
C ILE A 68 -0.75 2.76 5.89
N VAL A 69 -1.17 3.50 4.85
CA VAL A 69 -0.27 4.11 3.88
C VAL A 69 0.64 5.14 4.56
N LEU A 70 0.08 5.98 5.45
CA LEU A 70 0.85 6.95 6.21
C LEU A 70 1.89 6.28 7.11
N LEU A 71 1.50 5.26 7.86
CA LEU A 71 2.41 4.50 8.73
C LEU A 71 3.49 3.79 7.93
N SER A 72 3.13 3.17 6.80
CA SER A 72 4.09 2.52 5.90
C SER A 72 5.09 3.52 5.30
N ALA A 73 4.64 4.72 4.93
CA ALA A 73 5.54 5.79 4.50
C ALA A 73 6.47 6.23 5.65
N LEU A 74 5.93 6.46 6.84
CA LEU A 74 6.71 6.83 8.03
C LEU A 74 7.75 5.77 8.41
N THR A 75 7.46 4.48 8.21
CA THR A 75 8.43 3.39 8.38
C THR A 75 9.66 3.57 7.51
N VAL A 76 9.49 3.99 6.24
CA VAL A 76 10.61 4.16 5.31
C VAL A 76 11.33 5.49 5.51
N TYR A 77 10.61 6.55 5.88
CA TYR A 77 11.19 7.89 6.07
C TYR A 77 11.88 8.08 7.44
N SER A 78 11.58 7.25 8.43
CA SER A 78 12.13 7.43 9.78
C SER A 78 13.63 7.12 9.83
N LYS A 79 14.40 8.07 10.40
CA LYS A 79 15.86 7.92 10.59
C LYS A 79 16.21 6.96 11.74
N ASN A 80 15.28 6.71 12.65
CA ASN A 80 15.50 5.81 13.79
C ASN A 80 14.87 4.45 13.49
N ILE A 81 15.72 3.42 13.43
CA ILE A 81 15.31 2.06 13.08
C ILE A 81 14.27 1.47 14.06
N VAL A 82 14.31 1.86 15.34
CA VAL A 82 13.32 1.43 16.34
C VAL A 82 11.95 2.05 16.05
N HIS A 83 11.93 3.35 15.70
CA HIS A 83 10.68 4.03 15.35
C HIS A 83 10.10 3.47 14.05
N SER A 84 10.97 3.16 13.09
CA SER A 84 10.60 2.53 11.81
C SER A 84 9.89 1.19 12.05
N ALA A 85 10.46 0.36 12.93
CA ALA A 85 9.86 -0.91 13.31
C ALA A 85 8.50 -0.73 14.03
N LEU A 86 8.36 0.25 14.92
CA LEU A 86 7.07 0.54 15.57
C LEU A 86 6.00 0.99 14.56
N TYR A 87 6.34 1.85 13.61
CA TYR A 87 5.41 2.26 12.54
C TYR A 87 5.01 1.07 11.65
N LEU A 88 5.93 0.13 11.43
CA LEU A 88 5.65 -1.09 10.67
C LEU A 88 4.62 -1.96 11.40
N LEU A 89 4.82 -2.20 12.71
CA LEU A 89 3.84 -2.93 13.53
C LEU A 89 2.48 -2.22 13.53
N GLY A 90 2.47 -0.89 13.59
CA GLY A 90 1.26 -0.09 13.46
C GLY A 90 0.53 -0.33 12.13
N SER A 91 1.27 -0.43 11.02
CA SER A 91 0.67 -0.74 9.71
C SER A 91 0.03 -2.14 9.69
N PHE A 92 0.64 -3.14 10.33
CA PHE A 92 0.07 -4.49 10.45
C PHE A 92 -1.19 -4.51 11.34
N ALA A 93 -1.25 -3.68 12.38
CA ALA A 93 -2.46 -3.50 13.17
C ALA A 93 -3.61 -2.90 12.34
N GLY A 94 -3.30 -1.93 11.48
CA GLY A 94 -4.27 -1.39 10.52
C GLY A 94 -4.78 -2.47 9.56
N VAL A 95 -3.91 -3.34 9.04
CA VAL A 95 -4.32 -4.46 8.17
C VAL A 95 -5.23 -5.45 8.93
N ALA A 96 -4.95 -5.73 10.21
CA ALA A 96 -5.84 -6.56 11.02
C ALA A 96 -7.23 -5.94 11.19
N ALA A 97 -7.31 -4.61 11.38
CA ALA A 97 -8.57 -3.89 11.43
C ALA A 97 -9.34 -3.99 10.09
N LEU A 98 -8.64 -3.90 8.95
CA LEU A 98 -9.26 -4.14 7.64
C LEU A 98 -9.85 -5.54 7.53
N TYR A 99 -9.13 -6.59 7.94
CA TYR A 99 -9.66 -7.95 7.89
C TYR A 99 -10.94 -8.12 8.72
N ILE A 100 -11.01 -7.50 9.90
CA ILE A 100 -12.22 -7.52 10.71
C ILE A 100 -13.37 -6.80 9.98
N MET A 101 -13.09 -5.67 9.34
CA MET A 101 -14.08 -4.92 8.56
C MET A 101 -14.60 -5.69 7.33
N LEU A 102 -13.76 -6.51 6.72
CA LEU A 102 -14.13 -7.40 5.60
C LEU A 102 -14.87 -8.67 6.05
N ASN A 103 -15.35 -8.73 7.30
CA ASN A 103 -15.98 -9.91 7.89
C ASN A 103 -15.06 -11.16 7.89
N ALA A 104 -13.74 -10.96 7.98
CA ALA A 104 -12.74 -12.02 8.09
C ALA A 104 -12.03 -12.00 9.47
N PRO A 105 -12.77 -12.20 10.59
CA PRO A 105 -12.22 -12.04 11.94
C PRO A 105 -11.12 -13.05 12.27
N PHE A 106 -11.21 -14.29 11.77
CA PHE A 106 -10.19 -15.31 11.97
C PHE A 106 -8.84 -14.87 11.39
N VAL A 107 -8.84 -14.35 10.17
CA VAL A 107 -7.65 -13.83 9.50
C VAL A 107 -7.12 -12.58 10.21
N GLY A 108 -8.01 -11.70 10.67
CA GLY A 108 -7.64 -10.52 11.47
C GLY A 108 -6.94 -10.88 12.79
N VAL A 109 -7.45 -11.86 13.53
CA VAL A 109 -6.80 -12.34 14.76
C VAL A 109 -5.48 -13.03 14.45
N ALA A 110 -5.43 -13.87 13.41
CA ALA A 110 -4.18 -14.50 12.96
C ALA A 110 -3.13 -13.44 12.57
N GLN A 111 -3.54 -12.33 11.94
CA GLN A 111 -2.66 -11.21 11.61
C GLN A 111 -2.00 -10.63 12.86
N ILE A 112 -2.78 -10.42 13.93
CA ILE A 112 -2.26 -9.90 15.19
C ILE A 112 -1.31 -10.91 15.84
N LEU A 113 -1.73 -12.18 15.96
CA LEU A 113 -0.94 -13.21 16.63
C LEU A 113 0.40 -13.49 15.92
N VAL A 114 0.37 -13.62 14.59
CA VAL A 114 1.56 -14.00 13.81
C VAL A 114 2.43 -12.80 13.49
N TYR A 115 1.86 -11.74 12.91
CA TYR A 115 2.68 -10.61 12.42
C TYR A 115 3.02 -9.61 13.51
N ILE A 116 2.11 -9.29 14.42
CA ILE A 116 2.42 -8.36 15.52
C ILE A 116 3.08 -9.13 16.67
N GLY A 117 2.54 -10.30 17.02
CA GLY A 117 3.00 -11.10 18.16
C GLY A 117 4.31 -11.84 17.93
N ALA A 118 4.44 -12.62 16.86
CA ALA A 118 5.66 -13.40 16.61
C ALA A 118 6.70 -12.62 15.79
N VAL A 119 6.36 -12.29 14.54
CA VAL A 119 7.29 -11.66 13.60
C VAL A 119 7.67 -10.25 14.06
N GLY A 120 6.70 -9.44 14.49
CA GLY A 120 6.91 -8.06 14.91
C GLY A 120 7.81 -7.95 16.14
N VAL A 121 7.58 -8.79 17.15
CA VAL A 121 8.45 -8.87 18.33
C VAL A 121 9.87 -9.32 17.96
N LEU A 122 10.00 -10.33 17.08
CA LEU A 122 11.31 -10.77 16.58
C LEU A 122 12.07 -9.64 15.87
N ILE A 123 11.39 -8.86 15.01
CA ILE A 123 11.97 -7.69 14.34
C ILE A 123 12.41 -6.64 15.37
N LEU A 124 11.57 -6.33 16.36
CA LEU A 124 11.91 -5.36 17.39
C LEU A 124 13.16 -5.79 18.19
N PHE A 125 13.24 -7.05 18.59
CA PHE A 125 14.43 -7.59 19.26
C PHE A 125 15.67 -7.50 18.38
N ALA A 126 15.59 -7.94 17.12
CA ALA A 126 16.71 -7.91 16.18
C ALA A 126 17.25 -6.48 15.95
N VAL A 127 16.34 -5.52 15.78
CA VAL A 127 16.67 -4.10 15.59
C VAL A 127 17.32 -3.49 16.83
N MET A 128 16.79 -3.80 18.02
CA MET A 128 17.34 -3.29 19.28
C MET A 128 18.75 -3.84 19.56
N LEU A 129 19.01 -5.11 19.23
CA LEU A 129 20.34 -5.72 19.37
C LEU A 129 21.34 -5.12 18.38
N THR A 130 20.97 -5.02 17.10
CA THR A 130 21.85 -4.50 16.04
C THR A 130 22.27 -3.05 16.30
N LYS A 131 21.37 -2.21 16.83
CA LYS A 131 21.69 -0.81 17.15
C LYS A 131 22.85 -0.70 18.15
N LYS A 132 22.95 -1.60 19.14
CA LYS A 132 24.02 -1.53 20.15
C LYS A 132 25.39 -1.83 19.55
N THR A 133 25.47 -2.84 18.68
CA THR A 133 26.73 -3.28 18.06
C THR A 133 27.39 -2.18 17.23
N ILE A 134 26.62 -1.38 16.48
CA ILE A 134 27.18 -0.30 15.63
C ILE A 134 27.74 0.87 16.46
N VAL A 135 27.20 1.12 17.65
CA VAL A 135 27.65 2.23 18.51
C VAL A 135 28.99 1.92 19.20
N GLU A 136 29.22 0.65 19.53
CA GLU A 136 30.41 0.20 20.27
C GLU A 136 31.69 0.23 19.40
N GLU A 137 31.55 -0.04 18.09
CA GLU A 137 32.65 -0.03 17.12
C GLU A 137 33.22 1.39 16.88
N SER A 138 32.44 2.44 17.13
CA SER A 138 32.87 3.84 16.96
C SER A 138 33.72 4.39 18.11
N HIS A 139 33.84 3.69 19.24
CA HIS A 139 34.61 4.13 20.41
C HIS A 139 35.82 3.22 20.71
N GLY A 140 36.13 2.26 19.83
CA GLY A 140 37.25 1.32 19.97
C GLY A 140 38.57 1.76 19.32
N GLU A 141 38.62 2.91 18.64
CA GLU A 141 39.87 3.49 18.11
C GLU A 141 40.14 4.88 18.73
N ILE A 142 40.64 4.87 19.97
CA ILE A 142 41.68 5.78 20.48
C ILE A 142 42.54 5.03 21.48
#